data_AF-A0A1L0DQB4-F1
#
_entry.id   AF-A0A1L0DQB4-F1
#
_cell.length_a   1.000
_cell.length_b   1.000
_cell.length_c   1.000
_cell.angle_alpha   90.00
_cell.angle_beta   90.00
_cell.angle_gamma   90.00
#
_symmetry.space_group_name_H-M   'P 1'
#
loop_
_entity.id
_entity.type
_entity.pdbx_description
1 polymer ?
#
loop_
_entity_poly.entity_id
_entity_poly.type
_entity_poly.pdbx_seq_one_letter_code
_entity_poly.pdbx_strand_id
1 'polypeptide(L)'
;MAEEKVNKKKQKALAFRKSKEEREKDKAEKAEAKAEAKTEVSASNEKKRLADDESPAANGDEPAELVSHFKNANPDRIRIRKEKGIAFLEFDNEGQEVRSKMDHALGMHHSTIRKRKINVELTVGGGGNLDNRQKKLKEKNDKLEEERKTKKKKEEGNKKEEAPVGGMHPARAALLKNRSICITRNERDTKMLP
;
A
#
# COMPACT_ATOMS: atom_id res chain seq x y z
N MET A 1 27.02 -41.64 31.33
CA MET A 1 26.25 -40.75 30.44
C MET A 1 27.18 -40.34 29.31
N ALA A 2 27.02 -40.94 28.13
CA ALA A 2 27.94 -40.73 27.01
C ALA A 2 27.64 -39.39 26.32
N GLU A 3 28.62 -38.50 26.26
CA GLU A 3 28.53 -37.27 25.48
C GLU A 3 28.77 -37.59 24.00
N GLU A 4 27.68 -37.60 23.23
CA GLU A 4 27.71 -37.83 21.80
C GLU A 4 28.31 -36.60 21.09
N LYS A 5 29.55 -36.71 20.61
CA LYS A 5 30.26 -35.64 19.89
C LYS A 5 29.54 -35.30 18.58
N VAL A 6 28.71 -34.25 18.61
CA VAL A 6 27.94 -33.82 17.44
C VAL A 6 28.84 -33.02 16.45
N ASN A 7 28.81 -33.39 15.17
CA ASN A 7 29.61 -32.78 14.09
C ASN A 7 29.30 -31.26 13.91
N LYS A 8 30.32 -30.45 13.60
CA LYS A 8 30.30 -28.96 13.43
C LYS A 8 29.16 -28.44 12.56
N LYS A 9 28.70 -29.23 11.58
CA LYS A 9 27.56 -28.89 10.70
C LYS A 9 26.20 -28.94 11.43
N LYS A 10 26.00 -29.88 12.36
CA LYS A 10 24.78 -29.99 13.16
C LYS A 10 24.72 -28.91 14.23
N GLN A 11 25.87 -28.53 14.81
CA GLN A 11 25.97 -27.38 15.73
C GLN A 11 25.61 -26.05 15.05
N LYS A 12 26.04 -25.83 13.80
CA LYS A 12 25.60 -24.65 13.01
C LYS A 12 24.11 -24.64 12.68
N ALA A 13 23.50 -25.80 12.43
CA ALA A 13 22.07 -25.89 12.14
C ALA A 13 21.20 -25.63 13.38
N LEU A 14 21.65 -26.03 14.57
CA LEU A 14 20.99 -25.73 15.84
C LEU A 14 21.16 -24.26 16.22
N ALA A 15 22.32 -23.65 15.94
CA ALA A 15 22.56 -22.23 16.16
C ALA A 15 21.74 -21.29 15.25
N PHE A 16 21.15 -21.80 14.15
CA PHE A 16 20.36 -20.99 13.20
C PHE A 16 18.85 -21.09 13.44
N ARG A 17 18.39 -22.00 14.30
CA ARG A 17 16.98 -22.12 14.68
C ARG A 17 16.76 -21.34 15.98
N LYS A 18 16.19 -20.14 15.87
CA LYS A 18 15.70 -19.37 17.04
C LYS A 18 14.85 -20.27 17.94
N SER A 19 15.07 -20.18 19.25
CA SER A 19 14.29 -20.94 20.21
C SER A 19 12.82 -20.49 20.14
N LYS A 20 11.89 -21.40 20.48
CA LYS A 20 10.44 -21.13 20.40
C LYS A 20 10.04 -19.91 21.22
N GLU A 21 10.69 -19.71 22.36
CA GLU A 21 10.48 -18.58 23.27
C GLU A 21 10.95 -17.23 22.68
N GLU A 22 12.06 -17.22 21.94
CA GLU A 22 12.57 -16.01 21.27
C GLU A 22 11.63 -15.56 20.14
N ARG A 23 11.02 -16.52 19.43
CA ARG A 23 10.06 -16.25 18.36
C ARG A 23 8.70 -15.75 18.88
N GLU A 24 8.30 -16.17 20.08
CA GLU A 24 7.08 -15.68 20.73
C GLU A 24 7.28 -14.26 21.29
N LYS A 25 8.46 -13.94 21.83
CA LYS A 25 8.84 -12.57 22.23
C LYS A 25 8.89 -11.60 21.04
N ASP A 26 9.52 -11.99 19.93
CA ASP A 26 9.55 -11.18 18.69
C ASP A 26 8.11 -10.92 18.14
N LYS A 27 7.18 -11.85 18.38
CA LYS A 27 5.78 -11.72 17.92
C LYS A 27 4.94 -10.84 18.86
N ALA A 28 5.24 -10.85 20.15
CA ALA A 28 4.61 -9.98 21.14
C ALA A 28 5.07 -8.51 20.97
N GLU A 29 6.38 -8.26 20.86
CA GLU A 29 6.92 -6.91 20.64
C GLU A 29 6.42 -6.29 19.33
N LYS A 30 6.27 -7.10 18.27
CA LYS A 30 5.72 -6.63 16.99
C LYS A 30 4.20 -6.36 17.04
N ALA A 31 3.49 -6.96 17.99
CA ALA A 31 2.07 -6.67 18.21
C ALA A 31 1.88 -5.37 19.01
N GLU A 32 2.74 -5.12 19.99
CA GLU A 32 2.74 -3.91 20.82
C GLU A 32 3.17 -2.68 20.00
N ALA A 33 4.22 -2.77 19.19
CA ALA A 33 4.62 -1.69 18.27
C ALA A 33 3.54 -1.34 17.22
N LYS A 34 2.65 -2.29 16.89
CA LYS A 34 1.51 -2.07 15.98
C LYS A 34 0.30 -1.44 16.68
N ALA A 35 0.21 -1.55 17.99
CA ALA A 35 -0.81 -0.89 18.79
C ALA A 35 -0.44 0.58 19.04
N GLU A 36 0.82 0.85 19.37
CA GLU A 36 1.32 2.22 19.64
C GLU A 36 1.33 3.11 18.38
N ALA A 37 1.67 2.55 17.21
CA ALA A 37 1.61 3.29 15.94
C ALA A 37 0.18 3.66 15.49
N LYS A 38 -0.87 3.06 16.07
CA LYS A 38 -2.26 3.44 15.77
C LYS A 38 -2.77 4.62 16.61
N THR A 39 -2.19 4.82 17.78
CA THR A 39 -2.55 5.90 18.72
C THR A 39 -1.91 7.25 18.37
N GLU A 40 -0.72 7.27 17.75
CA GLU A 40 -0.03 8.53 17.42
C GLU A 40 -0.55 9.20 16.12
N VAL A 41 -1.11 8.43 15.19
CA VAL A 41 -1.65 8.96 13.91
C VAL A 41 -3.00 9.65 14.10
N SER A 42 -3.72 9.39 15.20
CA SER A 42 -5.02 10.01 15.48
C SER A 42 -4.95 11.42 16.08
N ALA A 43 -3.78 11.88 16.57
CA ALA A 43 -3.67 13.14 17.31
C ALA A 43 -3.14 14.34 16.49
N SER A 44 -2.63 14.14 15.26
CA SER A 44 -1.88 15.19 14.54
C SER A 44 -2.66 15.92 13.44
N ASN A 45 -3.93 15.58 13.18
CA ASN A 45 -4.68 16.18 12.08
C ASN A 45 -5.67 17.28 12.50
N GLU A 46 -5.46 17.86 13.69
CA GLU A 46 -6.32 18.90 14.25
C GLU A 46 -5.55 20.22 14.43
N LYS A 47 -5.14 20.86 13.31
CA LYS A 47 -4.85 22.31 13.34
C LYS A 47 -4.82 22.96 11.95
N LYS A 48 -5.82 23.82 11.76
CA LYS A 48 -5.81 25.12 11.06
C LYS A 48 -5.52 25.16 9.56
N ARG A 49 -6.60 25.29 8.78
CA ARG A 49 -6.68 26.29 7.71
C ARG A 49 -7.91 27.15 7.95
N LEU A 50 -7.68 28.31 8.54
CA LEU A 50 -8.60 29.43 8.54
C LEU A 50 -8.36 30.16 7.21
N ALA A 51 -9.35 30.18 6.33
CA ALA A 51 -9.44 31.12 5.24
C ALA A 51 -10.93 31.45 5.11
N ASP A 52 -11.23 32.69 5.47
CA ASP A 52 -12.55 33.30 5.43
C ASP A 52 -13.11 33.29 4.00
N ASP A 53 -14.23 32.60 3.80
CA ASP A 53 -15.25 32.89 2.79
C ASP A 53 -16.57 32.27 3.30
N GLU A 54 -17.42 33.08 3.93
CA GLU A 54 -18.76 32.66 4.35
C GLU A 54 -19.63 32.44 3.10
N SER A 55 -19.59 31.22 2.60
CA SER A 55 -20.68 30.64 1.81
C SER A 55 -21.48 29.73 2.75
N PRO A 56 -22.83 29.82 2.81
CA PRO A 56 -23.61 29.08 3.79
C PRO A 56 -23.43 27.58 3.55
N ALA A 57 -22.60 26.96 4.40
CA ALA A 57 -22.45 25.52 4.50
C ALA A 57 -23.82 24.93 4.79
N ALA A 58 -24.51 24.48 3.74
CA ALA A 58 -25.81 23.88 3.83
C ALA A 58 -25.68 22.54 4.58
N ASN A 59 -25.82 22.65 5.90
CA ASN A 59 -26.14 21.65 6.90
C ASN A 59 -26.17 20.21 6.36
N GLY A 60 -25.09 19.46 6.62
CA GLY A 60 -25.14 18.00 6.52
C GLY A 60 -26.35 17.47 7.29
N ASP A 61 -27.04 16.48 6.72
CA ASP A 61 -28.23 15.92 7.37
C ASP A 61 -27.86 15.35 8.74
N GLU A 62 -28.64 15.70 9.76
CA GLU A 62 -28.43 15.17 11.10
C GLU A 62 -28.71 13.66 11.09
N PRO A 63 -27.88 12.84 11.75
CA PRO A 63 -28.01 11.38 11.72
C PRO A 63 -29.40 10.93 12.20
N ALA A 64 -29.99 11.65 13.16
CA ALA A 64 -31.32 11.34 13.69
C ALA A 64 -32.42 11.46 12.62
N GLU A 65 -32.33 12.43 11.72
CA GLU A 65 -33.34 12.63 10.68
C GLU A 65 -33.24 11.57 9.60
N LEU A 66 -32.02 11.20 9.20
CA LEU A 66 -31.79 10.10 8.25
C LEU A 66 -32.32 8.78 8.80
N VAL A 67 -32.06 8.47 10.07
CA VAL A 67 -32.63 7.29 10.74
C VAL A 67 -34.16 7.36 10.72
N SER A 68 -34.73 8.54 10.95
CA SER A 68 -36.18 8.71 10.98
C SER A 68 -36.85 8.55 9.62
N HIS A 69 -36.18 8.99 8.56
CA HIS A 69 -36.64 8.89 7.19
C HIS A 69 -36.59 7.44 6.71
N PHE A 70 -35.49 6.75 6.97
CA PHE A 70 -35.26 5.36 6.54
C PHE A 70 -35.76 4.30 7.54
N LYS A 71 -36.70 4.61 8.43
CA LYS A 71 -37.29 3.67 9.41
C LYS A 71 -37.83 2.39 8.77
N ASN A 72 -38.43 2.49 7.58
CA ASN A 72 -38.98 1.32 6.89
C ASN A 72 -37.91 0.40 6.28
N ALA A 73 -36.71 0.94 6.04
CA ALA A 73 -35.58 0.18 5.50
C ALA A 73 -34.71 -0.43 6.61
N ASN A 74 -34.69 0.14 7.82
CA ASN A 74 -33.91 -0.33 8.97
C ASN A 74 -32.45 -0.67 8.59
N PRO A 75 -31.63 0.34 8.21
CA PRO A 75 -30.21 0.13 7.91
C PRO A 75 -29.43 -0.27 9.17
N ASP A 76 -28.49 -1.21 9.03
CA ASP A 76 -27.67 -1.68 10.15
C ASP A 76 -26.62 -0.64 10.55
N ARG A 77 -25.99 0.00 9.55
CA ARG A 77 -25.00 1.05 9.79
C ARG A 77 -25.15 2.21 8.82
N ILE A 78 -25.15 3.43 9.36
CA ILE A 78 -25.18 4.66 8.58
C ILE A 78 -23.84 5.38 8.71
N ARG A 79 -23.15 5.57 7.59
CA ARG A 79 -21.88 6.32 7.52
C ARG A 79 -22.08 7.63 6.76
N ILE A 80 -22.00 8.74 7.48
CA ILE A 80 -22.22 10.08 6.92
C ILE A 80 -20.87 10.71 6.54
N ARG A 81 -20.80 11.30 5.34
CA ARG A 81 -19.69 12.16 4.92
C ARG A 81 -20.21 13.60 4.74
N LYS A 82 -20.17 14.36 5.83
CA LYS A 82 -20.67 15.75 5.90
C LYS A 82 -20.05 16.64 4.81
N GLU A 83 -18.74 16.52 4.59
CA GLU A 83 -17.97 17.22 3.53
C GLU A 83 -18.58 17.13 2.12
N LYS A 84 -19.24 16.01 1.80
CA LYS A 84 -19.80 15.74 0.47
C LYS A 84 -21.33 15.73 0.43
N GLY A 85 -21.98 15.89 1.59
CA GLY A 85 -23.45 15.77 1.68
C GLY A 85 -23.99 14.39 1.27
N ILE A 86 -23.21 13.31 1.45
CA ILE A 86 -23.63 11.94 1.13
C ILE A 86 -23.62 11.07 2.38
N ALA A 87 -24.56 10.13 2.45
CA ALA A 87 -24.62 9.10 3.48
C ALA A 87 -24.62 7.72 2.82
N PHE A 88 -23.88 6.79 3.42
CA PHE A 88 -23.91 5.37 3.03
C PHE A 88 -24.78 4.61 4.02
N LEU A 89 -25.75 3.88 3.49
CA LEU A 89 -26.58 2.93 4.21
C LEU A 89 -25.96 1.54 3.96
N GLU A 90 -25.41 0.94 5.00
CA GLU A 90 -24.86 -0.42 4.95
C GLU A 90 -25.92 -1.38 5.51
N PHE A 91 -26.18 -2.44 4.74
CA PHE A 91 -27.07 -3.55 5.13
C PHE A 91 -26.24 -4.83 5.17
N ASP A 92 -26.30 -5.55 6.28
CA ASP A 92 -25.57 -6.81 6.43
C ASP A 92 -26.32 -7.94 5.70
N ASN A 93 -25.58 -8.73 4.92
CA ASN A 93 -26.15 -9.73 4.00
C ASN A 93 -26.53 -11.04 4.71
N GLU A 94 -27.34 -10.97 5.76
CA GLU A 94 -27.68 -12.14 6.57
C GLU A 94 -29.03 -12.79 6.23
N GLY A 95 -29.70 -12.41 5.12
CA GLY A 95 -30.92 -13.10 4.69
C GLY A 95 -31.65 -12.50 3.48
N GLN A 96 -32.83 -13.09 3.14
CA GLN A 96 -33.72 -12.59 2.08
C GLN A 96 -34.33 -11.21 2.39
N GLU A 97 -34.37 -10.83 3.67
CA GLU A 97 -34.91 -9.55 4.13
C GLU A 97 -34.12 -8.34 3.63
N VAL A 98 -32.82 -8.52 3.37
CA VAL A 98 -31.91 -7.46 2.92
C VAL A 98 -32.36 -6.86 1.59
N ARG A 99 -32.86 -7.72 0.68
CA ARG A 99 -33.37 -7.27 -0.61
C ARG A 99 -34.60 -6.38 -0.44
N SER A 100 -35.55 -6.80 0.38
CA SER A 100 -36.76 -6.01 0.66
C SER A 100 -36.43 -4.68 1.36
N LYS A 101 -35.49 -4.68 2.30
CA LYS A 101 -34.99 -3.44 2.94
C LYS A 101 -34.34 -2.48 1.93
N MET A 102 -33.52 -3.00 1.00
CA MET A 102 -32.94 -2.22 -0.08
C MET A 102 -34.02 -1.65 -1.02
N ASP A 103 -35.00 -2.47 -1.40
CA ASP A 103 -36.09 -2.03 -2.28
C ASP A 103 -36.93 -0.92 -1.63
N HIS A 104 -37.20 -1.01 -0.32
CA HIS A 104 -37.83 0.09 0.43
C HIS A 104 -36.98 1.37 0.41
N ALA A 105 -35.67 1.27 0.61
CA ALA A 105 -34.77 2.43 0.58
C ALA A 105 -34.72 3.06 -0.83
N LEU A 106 -34.63 2.24 -1.88
CA LEU A 106 -34.63 2.71 -3.28
C LEU A 106 -35.98 3.33 -3.67
N GLY A 107 -37.09 2.82 -3.13
CA GLY A 107 -38.41 3.44 -3.30
C GLY A 107 -38.51 4.85 -2.72
N MET A 108 -37.61 5.24 -1.81
CA MET A 108 -37.52 6.61 -1.28
C MET A 108 -36.67 7.54 -2.15
N HIS A 109 -36.25 7.11 -3.35
CA HIS A 109 -35.60 7.98 -4.32
C HIS A 109 -36.51 9.18 -4.67
N HIS A 110 -35.95 10.39 -4.68
CA HIS A 110 -36.67 11.68 -4.83
C HIS A 110 -37.58 12.10 -3.67
N SER A 111 -37.51 11.42 -2.52
CA SER A 111 -38.15 11.93 -1.31
C SER A 111 -37.53 13.24 -0.85
N THR A 112 -38.27 14.01 -0.04
CA THR A 112 -37.82 15.33 0.44
C THR A 112 -37.39 15.27 1.91
N ILE A 113 -36.19 15.74 2.20
CA ILE A 113 -35.63 15.91 3.55
C ILE A 113 -35.22 17.38 3.71
N ARG A 114 -35.69 18.06 4.77
CA ARG A 114 -35.39 19.49 5.04
C ARG A 114 -35.60 20.40 3.82
N LYS A 115 -36.65 20.14 3.03
CA LYS A 115 -36.99 20.86 1.78
C LYS A 115 -36.00 20.65 0.61
N ARG A 116 -35.06 19.70 0.72
CA ARG A 116 -34.19 19.25 -0.38
C ARG A 116 -34.66 17.89 -0.87
N LYS A 117 -34.62 17.67 -2.19
CA LYS A 117 -34.85 16.33 -2.76
C LYS A 117 -33.57 15.52 -2.63
N ILE A 118 -33.69 14.28 -2.18
CA ILE A 118 -32.57 13.35 -2.05
C ILE A 118 -32.59 12.29 -3.15
N ASN A 119 -31.40 11.86 -3.55
CA ASN A 119 -31.23 10.73 -4.45
C ASN A 119 -30.74 9.54 -3.62
N VAL A 120 -31.40 8.42 -3.79
CA VAL A 120 -30.99 7.13 -3.22
C VAL A 120 -30.62 6.21 -4.38
N GLU A 121 -29.38 5.71 -4.38
CA GLU A 121 -28.86 4.87 -5.46
C GLU A 121 -28.17 3.65 -4.88
N LEU A 122 -28.27 2.51 -5.58
CA LEU A 122 -27.54 1.32 -5.22
C LEU A 122 -26.07 1.48 -5.60
N THR A 123 -25.22 1.71 -4.61
CA THR A 123 -23.78 1.77 -4.85
C THR A 123 -23.18 0.38 -4.82
N VAL A 124 -22.65 -0.10 -5.94
CA VAL A 124 -21.71 -1.24 -5.93
C VAL A 124 -20.39 -0.73 -5.33
N GLY A 125 -20.19 -1.00 -4.05
CA GLY A 125 -19.02 -0.51 -3.31
C GLY A 125 -17.71 -0.81 -4.06
N GLY A 126 -16.88 0.21 -4.25
CA GLY A 126 -15.56 0.07 -4.86
C GLY A 126 -14.72 -0.90 -4.04
N GLY A 127 -14.47 -2.10 -4.60
CA GLY A 127 -13.99 -3.29 -3.89
C GLY A 127 -12.95 -3.00 -2.82
N GLY A 128 -13.40 -2.93 -1.56
CA GLY A 128 -12.60 -2.55 -0.39
C GLY A 128 -11.55 -3.60 -0.01
N ASN A 129 -11.39 -3.90 1.27
CA ASN A 129 -10.42 -4.89 1.74
C ASN A 129 -10.90 -6.34 1.60
N LEU A 130 -11.82 -6.59 0.67
CA LEU A 130 -12.43 -7.91 0.44
C LEU A 130 -11.39 -8.91 -0.08
N ASP A 131 -11.54 -10.18 0.31
CA ASP A 131 -10.62 -11.26 -0.06
C ASP A 131 -10.38 -11.33 -1.57
N ASN A 132 -11.40 -11.06 -2.38
CA ASN A 132 -11.28 -11.04 -3.83
C ASN A 132 -10.31 -9.96 -4.34
N ARG A 133 -10.26 -8.77 -3.73
CA ARG A 133 -9.25 -7.75 -4.07
C ARG A 133 -7.89 -8.13 -3.51
N GLN A 134 -7.84 -8.66 -2.29
CA GLN A 134 -6.57 -9.08 -1.69
C GLN A 134 -5.90 -10.20 -2.49
N LYS A 135 -6.66 -11.20 -2.97
CA LYS A 135 -6.17 -12.27 -3.84
C LYS A 135 -5.60 -11.70 -5.15
N LYS A 136 -6.35 -10.82 -5.83
CA LYS A 136 -5.87 -10.13 -7.05
C LYS A 136 -4.61 -9.30 -6.80
N LEU A 137 -4.48 -8.66 -5.63
CA LEU A 137 -3.28 -7.91 -5.26
C LEU A 137 -2.09 -8.83 -5.00
N LYS A 138 -2.30 -9.94 -4.28
CA LYS A 138 -1.28 -10.96 -4.04
C LYS A 138 -0.76 -11.54 -5.35
N GLU A 139 -1.66 -12.00 -6.23
CA GLU A 139 -1.31 -12.52 -7.55
C GLU A 139 -0.48 -11.52 -8.39
N LYS A 140 -0.87 -10.23 -8.37
CA LYS A 140 -0.11 -9.18 -9.06
C LYS A 140 1.27 -8.95 -8.44
N ASN A 141 1.36 -8.96 -7.11
CA ASN A 141 2.63 -8.79 -6.41
C ASN A 141 3.57 -9.98 -6.65
N ASP A 142 3.06 -11.20 -6.62
CA ASP A 142 3.82 -12.42 -6.87
C ASP A 142 4.39 -12.41 -8.29
N LYS A 143 3.57 -12.06 -9.30
CA LYS A 143 4.02 -11.89 -10.68
C LYS A 143 5.11 -10.83 -10.83
N LEU A 144 4.95 -9.68 -10.17
CA LEU A 144 5.96 -8.61 -10.18
C LEU A 144 7.25 -9.04 -9.47
N GLU A 145 7.17 -9.84 -8.43
CA GLU A 145 8.35 -10.40 -7.76
C GLU A 145 9.10 -11.40 -8.64
N GLU A 146 8.39 -12.23 -9.39
CA GLU A 146 9.00 -13.15 -10.36
C GLU A 146 9.71 -12.40 -11.49
N GLU A 147 9.09 -11.35 -12.02
CA GLU A 147 9.72 -10.46 -13.01
C GLU A 147 10.98 -9.77 -12.44
N ARG A 148 10.93 -9.32 -11.18
CA ARG A 148 12.11 -8.76 -10.49
C ARG A 148 13.21 -9.80 -10.29
N LYS A 149 12.87 -11.03 -9.90
CA LYS A 149 13.82 -12.13 -9.71
C LYS A 149 14.47 -12.55 -11.02
N THR A 150 13.71 -12.63 -12.11
CA THR A 150 14.24 -12.97 -13.44
C THR A 150 15.15 -11.89 -14.00
N LYS A 151 14.81 -10.61 -13.83
CA LYS A 151 15.70 -9.48 -14.18
C LYS A 151 17.00 -9.53 -13.37
N LYS A 152 16.93 -9.70 -12.05
CA LYS A 152 18.13 -9.84 -11.21
C LYS A 152 19.02 -11.00 -11.64
N LYS A 153 18.45 -12.18 -11.94
CA LYS A 153 19.21 -13.32 -12.45
C LYS A 153 19.88 -13.05 -13.80
N LYS A 154 19.20 -12.35 -14.72
CA LYS A 154 19.78 -11.95 -16.01
C LYS A 154 20.92 -10.94 -15.84
N GLU A 155 20.75 -9.97 -14.94
CA GLU A 155 21.79 -8.98 -14.62
C GLU A 155 23.00 -9.62 -13.90
N GLU A 156 22.77 -10.57 -13.00
CA GLU A 156 23.83 -11.34 -12.33
C GLU A 156 24.56 -12.31 -13.28
N GLY A 157 23.84 -12.84 -14.29
CA GLY A 157 24.42 -13.63 -15.38
C GLY A 157 25.33 -12.80 -16.28
N ASN A 158 24.89 -11.63 -16.72
CA ASN A 158 25.70 -10.72 -17.55
C ASN A 158 26.88 -10.09 -16.79
N LYS A 159 26.78 -9.93 -15.46
CA LYS A 159 27.91 -9.44 -14.63
C LYS A 159 29.06 -10.43 -14.46
N LYS A 160 28.90 -11.70 -14.87
CA LYS A 160 29.98 -12.70 -14.79
C LYS A 160 30.90 -12.73 -16.01
N GLU A 161 30.54 -12.10 -17.13
CA GLU A 161 31.39 -12.03 -18.32
C GLU A 161 32.19 -10.73 -18.45
N GLU A 162 31.84 -9.68 -17.69
CA GLU A 162 32.64 -8.45 -17.62
C GLU A 162 33.04 -8.15 -16.18
N ALA A 163 34.29 -8.50 -15.83
CA ALA A 163 34.87 -8.13 -14.55
C ALA A 163 34.83 -6.60 -14.37
N PRO A 164 34.24 -6.07 -13.28
CA PRO A 164 34.13 -4.64 -13.08
C PRO A 164 35.50 -4.09 -12.67
N VAL A 165 36.09 -3.28 -13.54
CA VAL A 165 37.21 -2.41 -13.15
C VAL A 165 36.63 -1.38 -12.16
N GLY A 166 36.84 -1.63 -10.86
CA GLY A 166 36.67 -0.70 -9.74
C GLY A 166 35.50 0.29 -9.83
N GLY A 167 34.31 -0.11 -9.37
CA GLY A 167 33.25 0.80 -8.88
C GLY A 167 32.70 1.86 -9.86
N MET A 168 33.14 1.88 -11.12
CA MET A 168 32.80 2.92 -12.09
C MET A 168 31.79 2.37 -13.10
N HIS A 169 30.66 3.07 -13.28
CA HIS A 169 29.60 2.69 -14.24
C HIS A 169 30.19 2.50 -15.66
N PRO A 170 29.82 1.45 -16.42
CA PRO A 170 30.49 1.06 -17.67
C PRO A 170 30.58 2.19 -18.70
N ALA A 171 29.54 3.01 -18.83
CA ALA A 171 29.54 4.20 -19.70
C ALA A 171 30.64 5.23 -19.32
N ARG A 172 30.94 5.38 -18.02
CA ARG A 172 31.96 6.30 -17.51
C ARG A 172 33.38 5.73 -17.62
N ALA A 173 33.52 4.40 -17.52
CA ALA A 173 34.79 3.71 -17.76
C ALA A 173 35.22 3.76 -19.24
N ALA A 174 34.27 3.59 -20.17
CA ALA A 174 34.53 3.70 -21.61
C ALA A 174 35.01 5.09 -22.03
N LEU A 175 34.43 6.15 -21.45
CA LEU A 175 34.85 7.54 -21.66
C LEU A 175 36.28 7.82 -21.19
N LEU A 176 36.73 7.20 -20.11
CA LEU A 176 38.11 7.33 -19.60
C LEU A 176 39.11 6.61 -20.50
N LYS A 177 38.76 5.41 -20.99
CA LYS A 177 39.60 4.62 -21.90
C LYS A 177 39.76 5.30 -23.27
N ASN A 178 38.70 5.97 -23.74
CA ASN A 178 38.75 6.73 -24.98
C ASN A 178 39.47 8.08 -24.81
N ARG A 179 39.40 8.73 -23.64
CA ARG A 179 40.18 9.94 -23.35
C ARG A 179 41.68 9.67 -23.16
N SER A 180 42.08 8.52 -22.62
CA SER A 180 43.51 8.19 -22.46
C SER A 180 44.21 7.94 -23.80
N ILE A 181 43.48 7.46 -24.81
CA ILE A 181 43.99 7.29 -26.19
C ILE A 181 44.21 8.63 -26.90
N CYS A 182 43.44 9.67 -26.55
CA CYS A 182 43.54 10.98 -27.21
C CYS A 182 44.67 11.87 -26.66
N ILE A 183 45.14 11.64 -25.43
CA ILE A 183 46.16 12.49 -24.79
C ILE A 183 47.58 12.15 -25.29
N THR A 184 47.83 10.93 -25.78
CA THR A 184 49.18 10.50 -26.19
C THR A 184 49.49 10.74 -27.67
N ARG A 185 48.59 11.35 -28.44
CA ARG A 185 48.77 11.59 -29.87
C ARG A 185 48.86 13.08 -30.18
N ASN A 186 49.79 13.79 -29.54
CA ASN A 186 50.23 15.09 -30.07
C ASN A 186 51.71 15.37 -29.80
N GLU A 187 52.45 15.52 -30.91
CA GLU A 187 53.70 16.29 -31.13
C GLU A 187 55.06 15.69 -30.72
N ARG A 188 55.85 15.28 -31.72
CA ARG A 188 56.78 16.19 -32.42
C ARG A 188 57.50 15.51 -33.59
N ASP A 189 56.98 15.75 -34.80
CA ASP A 189 57.77 15.71 -36.04
C ASP A 189 58.64 16.98 -36.09
N THR A 190 59.86 16.91 -35.54
CA THR A 190 60.91 17.89 -35.88
C THR A 190 61.72 17.34 -37.04
N LYS A 191 61.39 17.82 -38.24
CA LYS A 191 62.17 17.67 -39.48
C LYS A 191 63.64 18.05 -39.23
N MET A 192 64.52 17.06 -39.26
CA MET A 192 65.94 17.21 -39.62
C MET A 192 66.03 16.95 -41.12
N LEU A 193 66.37 17.98 -41.90
CA LEU A 193 66.81 17.90 -43.29
C LEU A 193 67.95 18.93 -43.46
N PRO A 194 68.86 18.68 -44.42
CA PRO A 194 70.26 18.31 -44.16
C PRO A 194 71.22 19.49 -43.91
#